data_AF-A0A4Z0LHE8-F1
#
_entry.id   AF-A0A4Z0LHE8-F1
#
_cell.length_a   1.000
_cell.length_b   1.000
_cell.length_c   1.000
_cell.angle_alpha   90.00
_cell.angle_beta   90.00
_cell.angle_gamma   90.00
#
_symmetry.space_group_name_H-M   'P 1'
#
loop_
_entity.id
_entity.type
_entity.pdbx_description
1 polymer ?
#
loop_
_entity_poly.entity_id
_entity_poly.type
_entity_poly.pdbx_seq_one_letter_code
_entity_poly.pdbx_strand_id
1 'polypeptide(L)'
;WQATLPADKPAQAREEMWDLPGWQERLKTDFDLELPIAEWLDKEPELHEETLRERILAQSIEVYQRKEEVVGAEMMRHFEKGVMLQTLDSLWKEHLAAMDYLRQGIHLRGYAQKDPKQEYKRESFARFAAMLESLKYEVISTLSKVQVRMPEEVEAMEMQRREEAERLAQMQQLSHQDDDTAVAADLAAQTGERKIGRNDPCPCGSGKKYKQCHGRLS
;
A
#
# COMPACT_ATOMS: atom_id res chain seq x y z
N TRP A 1 -4.55 -5.94 -21.85
CA TRP A 1 -4.05 -5.37 -23.13
C TRP A 1 -5.15 -4.85 -24.06
N GLN A 2 -6.31 -5.49 -24.25
CA GLN A 2 -7.41 -4.87 -25.04
C GLN A 2 -8.01 -3.61 -24.38
N ALA A 3 -7.98 -3.50 -23.04
CA ALA A 3 -8.54 -2.38 -22.28
C ALA A 3 -7.60 -1.17 -22.10
N THR A 4 -6.33 -1.27 -22.49
CA THR A 4 -5.30 -0.21 -22.30
C THR A 4 -5.14 0.70 -23.50
N LEU A 5 -5.58 0.25 -24.68
CA LEU A 5 -5.70 1.13 -25.82
C LEU A 5 -6.94 1.99 -25.64
N PRO A 6 -6.87 3.30 -25.94
CA PRO A 6 -8.00 4.19 -25.77
C PRO A 6 -9.23 3.60 -26.48
N ALA A 7 -10.36 3.54 -25.76
CA ALA A 7 -11.67 3.19 -26.30
C ALA A 7 -12.13 4.15 -27.42
N ASP A 8 -11.41 5.26 -27.60
CA ASP A 8 -11.53 6.17 -28.72
C ASP A 8 -10.58 5.76 -29.85
N LYS A 9 -10.95 4.74 -30.62
CA LYS A 9 -10.61 4.72 -32.05
C LYS A 9 -11.49 3.78 -32.87
N PRO A 10 -12.03 4.23 -34.02
CA PRO A 10 -12.56 3.31 -35.01
C PRO A 10 -11.43 2.40 -35.49
N ALA A 11 -11.74 1.13 -35.73
CA ALA A 11 -10.81 0.04 -36.05
C ALA A 11 -9.94 0.22 -37.32
N GLN A 12 -9.88 1.43 -37.88
CA GLN A 12 -9.20 1.83 -39.12
C GLN A 12 -8.76 3.31 -39.08
N ALA A 13 -8.30 3.81 -37.92
CA ALA A 13 -7.83 5.19 -37.81
C ALA A 13 -6.44 5.35 -38.42
N ARG A 14 -6.29 6.35 -39.31
CA ARG A 14 -5.01 6.72 -39.94
C ARG A 14 -3.93 7.01 -38.89
N GLU A 15 -2.67 6.70 -39.20
CA GLU A 15 -1.49 6.91 -38.34
C GLU A 15 -1.40 8.34 -37.78
N GLU A 16 -1.85 9.34 -38.55
CA GLU A 16 -1.91 10.75 -38.14
C GLU A 16 -2.83 11.05 -36.94
N MET A 17 -3.74 10.14 -36.57
CA MET A 17 -4.63 10.30 -35.41
C MET A 17 -4.09 9.67 -34.12
N TRP A 18 -2.83 9.23 -34.10
CA TRP A 18 -2.23 8.58 -32.93
C TRP A 18 -1.73 9.61 -31.93
N ASP A 19 -2.38 9.69 -30.77
CA ASP A 19 -1.85 10.38 -29.60
C ASP A 19 -0.71 9.55 -28.99
N LEU A 20 0.45 9.59 -29.65
CA LEU A 20 1.66 8.90 -29.22
C LEU A 20 2.12 9.37 -27.82
N PRO A 21 2.16 10.68 -27.51
CA PRO A 21 2.57 11.15 -26.19
C PRO A 21 1.66 10.63 -25.08
N GLY A 22 0.33 10.72 -25.24
CA GLY A 22 -0.61 10.23 -24.24
C GLY A 22 -0.50 8.72 -24.03
N TRP A 23 -0.23 7.97 -25.10
CA TRP A 23 -0.06 6.53 -24.99
C TRP A 23 1.25 6.12 -24.30
N GLN A 24 2.36 6.77 -24.63
CA GLN A 24 3.64 6.55 -23.95
C GLN A 24 3.54 6.88 -22.46
N GLU A 25 2.90 8.01 -22.13
CA GLU A 25 2.70 8.41 -20.73
C GLU A 25 1.83 7.39 -19.98
N ARG A 26 0.79 6.86 -20.61
CA ARG A 26 -0.05 5.83 -20.02
C ARG A 26 0.70 4.52 -19.81
N LEU A 27 1.52 4.09 -20.77
CA LEU A 27 2.34 2.88 -20.63
C LEU A 27 3.35 3.01 -19.49
N LYS A 28 3.97 4.18 -19.36
CA LYS A 28 4.86 4.51 -18.25
C LYS A 28 4.11 4.54 -16.92
N THR A 29 3.01 5.29 -16.85
CA THR A 29 2.26 5.50 -15.61
C THR A 29 1.60 4.23 -15.10
N ASP A 30 1.04 3.40 -15.98
CA ASP A 30 0.24 2.25 -15.59
C ASP A 30 1.01 0.93 -15.60
N PHE A 31 2.07 0.81 -16.40
CA PHE A 31 2.84 -0.43 -16.52
C PHE A 31 4.32 -0.30 -16.21
N ASP A 32 4.80 0.90 -15.85
CA ASP A 32 6.24 1.17 -15.62
C ASP A 32 7.08 0.78 -16.85
N LEU A 33 6.51 0.96 -18.05
CA LEU A 33 7.11 0.63 -19.34
C LEU A 33 7.49 1.91 -20.09
N GLU A 34 8.78 2.24 -20.06
CA GLU A 34 9.33 3.34 -20.84
C GLU A 34 9.69 2.86 -22.26
N LEU A 35 8.80 3.09 -23.22
CA LEU A 35 8.98 2.66 -24.60
C LEU A 35 9.06 3.87 -25.56
N PRO A 36 10.15 4.02 -26.35
CA PRO A 36 10.31 5.09 -27.32
C PRO A 36 9.53 4.79 -28.62
N ILE A 37 8.22 4.62 -28.49
CA ILE A 37 7.28 4.32 -29.59
C ILE A 37 7.38 5.33 -30.74
N ALA A 38 7.47 6.63 -30.42
CA ALA A 38 7.59 7.67 -31.45
C ALA A 38 8.84 7.45 -32.33
N GLU A 39 9.97 7.11 -31.71
CA GLU A 39 11.20 6.81 -32.46
C GLU A 39 11.09 5.53 -33.31
N TRP A 40 10.31 4.54 -32.87
CA TRP A 40 10.11 3.31 -33.64
C TRP A 40 9.32 3.61 -34.92
N LEU A 41 8.27 4.42 -34.83
CA LEU A 41 7.47 4.82 -35.98
C LEU A 41 8.24 5.73 -36.94
N ASP A 42 9.12 6.60 -36.43
CA ASP A 42 9.99 7.45 -37.26
C ASP A 42 11.03 6.63 -38.04
N LYS A 43 11.58 5.57 -37.43
CA LYS A 43 12.62 4.72 -38.03
C LYS A 43 12.04 3.65 -38.95
N GLU A 44 10.83 3.18 -38.67
CA GLU A 44 10.19 2.06 -39.35
C GLU A 44 8.79 2.47 -39.84
N PRO A 45 8.68 3.15 -40.99
CA PRO A 45 7.38 3.61 -41.51
C PRO A 45 6.47 2.47 -42.01
N GLU A 46 6.97 1.23 -42.07
CA GLU A 46 6.18 0.02 -42.33
C GLU A 46 5.65 -0.62 -41.04
N LEU A 47 5.77 0.04 -39.88
CA LEU A 47 5.37 -0.55 -38.61
C LEU A 47 3.88 -0.30 -38.37
N HIS A 48 3.08 -1.34 -38.63
CA HIS A 48 1.62 -1.28 -38.55
C HIS A 48 1.15 -1.53 -37.10
N GLU A 49 -0.11 -1.18 -36.82
CA GLU A 49 -0.74 -1.31 -35.49
C GLU A 49 -0.55 -2.70 -34.86
N GLU A 50 -0.71 -3.76 -35.64
CA GLU A 50 -0.58 -5.14 -35.16
C GLU A 50 0.86 -5.46 -34.72
N THR A 51 1.84 -5.15 -35.56
CA THR A 51 3.26 -5.37 -35.25
C THR A 51 3.74 -4.53 -34.05
N LEU A 52 3.18 -3.33 -33.87
CA LEU A 52 3.49 -2.50 -32.72
C LEU A 52 2.94 -3.09 -31.42
N ARG A 53 1.71 -3.61 -31.45
CA ARG A 53 1.09 -4.30 -30.31
C ARG A 53 1.90 -5.52 -29.91
N GLU A 54 2.34 -6.32 -30.88
CA GLU A 54 3.18 -7.49 -30.64
C GLU A 54 4.52 -7.10 -30.01
N ARG A 55 5.18 -6.05 -30.51
CA ARG A 55 6.45 -5.55 -29.98
C ARG A 55 6.32 -5.09 -28.53
N ILE A 56 5.27 -4.35 -28.20
CA ILE A 56 5.02 -3.89 -26.82
C ILE A 56 4.71 -5.05 -25.89
N LEU A 57 3.91 -6.01 -26.36
CA LEU A 57 3.64 -7.23 -25.59
C LEU A 57 4.94 -7.99 -25.32
N ALA A 58 5.79 -8.17 -26.33
CA ALA A 58 7.09 -8.82 -26.18
C ALA A 58 7.98 -8.11 -25.15
N GLN A 59 8.07 -6.78 -25.21
CA GLN A 59 8.81 -5.98 -24.23
C GLN A 59 8.25 -6.12 -22.81
N SER A 60 6.92 -6.14 -22.66
CA SER A 60 6.29 -6.34 -21.34
C SER A 60 6.60 -7.72 -20.76
N ILE A 61 6.62 -8.77 -21.61
CA ILE A 61 6.95 -10.13 -21.21
C ILE A 61 8.43 -10.22 -20.82
N GLU A 62 9.33 -9.60 -21.57
CA GLU A 62 10.77 -9.58 -21.29
C GLU A 62 11.08 -8.91 -19.94
N VAL A 63 10.43 -7.78 -19.64
CA VAL A 63 10.55 -7.11 -18.33
C VAL A 63 10.02 -8.02 -17.22
N TYR A 64 8.91 -8.71 -17.45
CA TYR A 64 8.31 -9.61 -16.48
C TYR A 64 9.20 -10.84 -16.20
N GLN A 65 9.75 -11.46 -17.24
CA GLN A 65 10.64 -12.62 -17.11
C GLN A 65 11.90 -12.27 -16.32
N ARG A 66 12.50 -11.09 -16.57
CA ARG A 66 13.63 -10.61 -15.76
C ARG A 66 13.28 -10.49 -14.27
N LYS A 67 12.06 -10.03 -13.94
CA LYS A 67 11.58 -9.99 -12.55
C LYS A 67 11.41 -11.39 -11.98
N GLU A 68 10.86 -12.32 -12.75
CA GLU A 68 10.69 -13.72 -12.34
C GLU A 68 12.02 -14.42 -12.09
N GLU A 69 13.06 -14.13 -12.87
CA GLU A 69 14.42 -14.66 -12.66
C GLU A 69 15.02 -14.21 -11.33
N VAL A 70 14.78 -12.96 -10.92
CA VAL A 70 15.26 -12.43 -9.63
C VAL A 70 14.48 -12.99 -8.44
N VAL A 71 13.15 -13.08 -8.55
CA VAL A 71 12.26 -13.56 -7.46
C VAL A 71 12.31 -15.07 -7.31
N GLY A 72 12.44 -15.78 -8.41
CA GLY A 72 12.16 -17.21 -8.52
C GLY A 72 10.69 -17.49 -8.90
N ALA A 73 10.51 -18.52 -9.73
CA ALA A 73 9.21 -18.87 -10.32
C ALA A 73 8.13 -19.17 -9.26
N GLU A 74 8.45 -19.96 -8.22
CA GLU A 74 7.46 -20.36 -7.21
C GLU A 74 6.90 -19.14 -6.46
N MET A 75 7.76 -18.25 -5.99
CA MET A 75 7.35 -17.06 -5.25
C MET A 75 6.59 -16.08 -6.16
N MET A 76 6.96 -16.00 -7.45
CA MET A 76 6.21 -15.23 -8.45
C MET A 76 4.79 -15.79 -8.67
N ARG A 77 4.60 -17.12 -8.78
CA ARG A 77 3.25 -17.71 -8.94
C ARG A 77 2.35 -17.46 -7.73
N HIS A 78 2.91 -17.52 -6.53
CA HIS A 78 2.17 -17.19 -5.31
C HIS A 78 1.79 -15.71 -5.28
N PHE A 79 2.71 -14.84 -5.69
CA PHE A 79 2.46 -13.40 -5.79
C PHE A 79 1.36 -13.08 -6.81
N GLU A 80 1.44 -13.62 -8.02
CA GLU A 80 0.39 -13.48 -9.06
C GLU A 80 -1.00 -13.87 -8.53
N LYS A 81 -1.08 -15.02 -7.86
CA LYS A 81 -2.33 -15.50 -7.27
C LYS A 81 -2.81 -14.56 -6.16
N GLY A 82 -1.91 -14.08 -5.31
CA GLY A 82 -2.23 -13.13 -4.25
C GLY A 82 -2.80 -11.82 -4.79
N VAL A 83 -2.12 -11.22 -5.78
CA VAL A 83 -2.57 -10.00 -6.46
C VAL A 83 -3.93 -10.22 -7.12
N MET A 84 -4.10 -11.31 -7.86
CA MET A 84 -5.37 -11.61 -8.53
C MET A 84 -6.55 -11.72 -7.54
N LEU A 85 -6.35 -12.44 -6.44
CA LEU A 85 -7.40 -12.61 -5.41
C LEU A 85 -7.71 -11.29 -4.70
N GLN A 86 -6.68 -10.54 -4.30
CA GLN A 86 -6.85 -9.26 -3.62
C GLN A 86 -7.58 -8.24 -4.51
N THR A 87 -7.20 -8.15 -5.78
CA THR A 87 -7.84 -7.23 -6.73
C THR A 87 -9.28 -7.67 -7.03
N LEU A 88 -9.53 -8.97 -7.19
CA LEU A 88 -10.88 -9.51 -7.37
C LEU A 88 -11.77 -9.20 -6.17
N ASP A 89 -11.28 -9.40 -4.94
CA ASP A 89 -12.05 -9.13 -3.73
C ASP A 89 -12.38 -7.65 -3.59
N SER A 90 -11.45 -6.76 -3.94
CA SER A 90 -11.66 -5.31 -3.87
C SER A 90 -12.73 -4.85 -4.87
N LEU A 91 -12.57 -5.23 -6.14
CA LEU A 91 -13.53 -4.90 -7.21
C LEU A 91 -14.89 -5.54 -6.99
N TRP A 92 -14.94 -6.74 -6.44
CA TRP A 92 -16.20 -7.42 -6.13
C TRP A 92 -16.96 -6.70 -5.01
N LYS A 93 -16.28 -6.25 -3.95
CA LYS A 93 -16.89 -5.45 -2.88
C LYS A 93 -17.45 -4.14 -3.41
N GLU A 94 -16.70 -3.46 -4.27
CA GLU A 94 -17.17 -2.24 -4.94
C GLU A 94 -18.39 -2.52 -5.84
N HIS A 95 -18.36 -3.62 -6.60
CA HIS A 95 -19.49 -4.04 -7.42
C HIS A 95 -20.74 -4.32 -6.59
N LEU A 96 -20.63 -5.05 -5.47
CA LEU A 96 -21.75 -5.31 -4.57
C LEU A 96 -22.35 -4.00 -4.02
N ALA A 97 -21.50 -3.06 -3.57
CA ALA A 97 -21.97 -1.75 -3.13
C ALA A 97 -22.69 -0.98 -4.26
N ALA A 98 -22.12 -0.97 -5.47
CA ALA A 98 -22.74 -0.34 -6.63
C ALA A 98 -24.10 -0.98 -7.01
N MET A 99 -24.21 -2.30 -6.85
CA MET A 99 -25.45 -3.05 -7.09
C MET A 99 -26.54 -2.72 -6.06
N ASP A 100 -26.18 -2.52 -4.80
CA ASP A 100 -27.12 -2.06 -3.77
C ASP A 100 -27.65 -0.66 -4.07
N TYR A 101 -26.77 0.28 -4.48
CA TYR A 101 -27.20 1.62 -4.91
C TYR A 101 -28.11 1.56 -6.14
N LEU A 102 -27.77 0.73 -7.14
CA LEU A 102 -28.58 0.56 -8.33
C LEU A 102 -29.98 0.04 -7.99
N ARG A 103 -30.06 -0.90 -7.05
CA ARG A 103 -31.33 -1.47 -6.58
C ARG A 103 -32.21 -0.43 -5.88
N GLN A 104 -31.64 0.46 -5.08
CA GLN A 104 -32.39 1.54 -4.41
C GLN A 104 -32.90 2.58 -5.42
N GLY A 105 -32.10 2.91 -6.45
CA GLY A 105 -32.44 3.91 -7.48
C GLY A 105 -33.39 3.43 -8.58
N ILE A 106 -33.58 2.11 -8.74
CA ILE A 106 -34.33 1.55 -9.88
C ILE A 106 -35.81 1.96 -9.89
N HIS A 107 -36.39 2.25 -8.72
CA HIS A 107 -37.79 2.64 -8.58
C HIS A 107 -38.10 3.96 -9.30
N LEU A 108 -37.13 4.89 -9.38
CA LEU A 108 -37.27 6.14 -10.11
C LEU A 108 -37.38 5.92 -11.63
N ARG A 109 -36.88 4.79 -12.16
CA ARG A 109 -36.96 4.47 -13.59
C ARG A 109 -38.32 3.93 -14.02
N GLY A 110 -39.13 3.45 -13.09
CA GLY A 110 -40.53 3.08 -13.35
C GLY A 110 -41.37 4.28 -13.82
N TYR A 111 -40.99 5.51 -13.44
CA TYR A 111 -41.64 6.73 -13.91
C TYR A 111 -41.38 7.01 -15.40
N ALA A 112 -40.32 6.45 -15.99
CA ALA A 112 -39.98 6.59 -17.39
C ALA A 112 -40.65 5.55 -18.31
N GLN A 113 -41.69 4.85 -17.82
CA GLN A 113 -42.42 3.79 -18.55
C GLN A 113 -41.56 2.62 -19.06
N LYS A 114 -40.32 2.49 -18.58
CA LYS A 114 -39.45 1.34 -18.82
C LYS A 114 -39.65 0.30 -17.74
N ASP A 115 -39.53 -0.98 -18.08
CA ASP A 115 -39.56 -2.08 -17.10
C ASP A 115 -38.32 -1.98 -16.17
N PRO A 116 -38.49 -1.66 -14.88
CA PRO A 116 -37.37 -1.49 -13.95
C PRO A 116 -36.51 -2.74 -13.81
N LYS A 117 -37.11 -3.93 -13.94
CA LYS A 117 -36.41 -5.21 -13.81
C LYS A 117 -35.47 -5.44 -14.99
N GLN A 118 -35.88 -5.06 -16.19
CA GLN A 118 -35.05 -5.20 -17.38
C GLN A 118 -33.89 -4.19 -17.38
N GLU A 119 -34.15 -2.95 -16.98
CA GLU A 119 -33.11 -1.93 -16.88
C GLU A 119 -32.07 -2.28 -15.82
N TYR A 120 -32.52 -2.80 -14.66
CA TYR A 120 -31.62 -3.29 -13.62
C TYR A 120 -30.68 -4.36 -14.14
N LYS A 121 -31.22 -5.38 -14.83
CA LYS A 121 -30.41 -6.46 -15.41
C LYS A 121 -29.40 -5.93 -16.42
N ARG A 122 -29.86 -5.06 -17.33
CA ARG A 122 -28.98 -4.51 -18.38
C ARG A 122 -27.81 -3.75 -17.77
N GLU A 123 -28.09 -2.84 -16.83
CA GLU A 123 -27.05 -2.05 -16.18
C GLU A 123 -26.15 -2.87 -15.26
N SER A 124 -26.71 -3.85 -14.54
CA SER A 124 -25.93 -4.74 -13.68
C SER A 124 -24.94 -5.56 -14.49
N PHE A 125 -25.37 -6.11 -15.62
CA PHE A 125 -24.50 -6.86 -16.51
C PHE A 125 -23.43 -5.97 -17.16
N ALA A 126 -23.79 -4.76 -17.59
CA ALA A 126 -22.82 -3.82 -18.14
C ALA A 126 -21.73 -3.46 -17.11
N ARG A 127 -22.11 -3.18 -15.86
CA ARG A 127 -21.18 -2.92 -14.76
C ARG A 127 -20.31 -4.13 -14.42
N PHE A 128 -20.89 -5.33 -14.44
CA PHE A 128 -20.15 -6.57 -14.20
C PHE A 128 -19.10 -6.82 -15.29
N ALA A 129 -19.46 -6.63 -16.56
CA ALA A 129 -18.51 -6.74 -17.67
C ALA A 129 -17.37 -5.71 -17.56
N ALA A 130 -17.69 -4.46 -17.20
CA ALA A 130 -16.69 -3.44 -16.94
C ALA A 130 -15.76 -3.81 -15.76
N MET A 131 -16.32 -4.35 -14.67
CA MET A 131 -15.53 -4.83 -13.53
C MET A 131 -14.55 -5.94 -13.92
N LEU A 132 -14.94 -6.88 -14.80
CA LEU A 132 -14.04 -7.92 -15.28
C LEU A 132 -12.89 -7.36 -16.12
N GLU A 133 -13.12 -6.31 -16.91
CA GLU A 133 -12.05 -5.63 -17.65
C GLU A 133 -11.14 -4.82 -16.72
N SER A 134 -11.70 -4.14 -15.72
CA SER A 134 -10.92 -3.48 -14.66
C SER A 134 -10.05 -4.48 -13.89
N LEU A 135 -10.59 -5.68 -13.59
CA LEU A 135 -9.82 -6.73 -12.93
C LEU A 135 -8.58 -7.12 -13.73
N LYS A 136 -8.75 -7.37 -15.04
CA LYS A 136 -7.61 -7.67 -15.93
C LYS A 136 -6.62 -6.52 -15.96
N TYR A 137 -7.09 -5.28 -16.00
CA TYR A 137 -6.25 -4.09 -16.04
C TYR A 137 -5.40 -3.96 -14.79
N GLU A 138 -6.05 -3.94 -13.62
CA GLU A 138 -5.42 -3.71 -12.33
C GLU A 138 -4.43 -4.81 -11.96
N VAL A 139 -4.74 -6.07 -12.27
CA VAL A 139 -3.82 -7.19 -12.08
C VAL A 139 -2.55 -6.98 -12.90
N ILE A 140 -2.67 -6.71 -14.21
CA ILE A 140 -1.49 -6.54 -15.06
C ILE A 140 -0.71 -5.27 -14.70
N SER A 141 -1.39 -4.17 -14.37
CA SER A 141 -0.79 -2.92 -13.89
C SER A 141 0.04 -3.16 -12.62
N THR A 142 -0.54 -3.84 -11.63
CA THR A 142 0.14 -4.16 -10.37
C THR A 142 1.34 -5.08 -10.59
N LEU A 143 1.18 -6.13 -11.40
CA LEU A 143 2.27 -7.05 -11.74
C LEU A 143 3.39 -6.35 -12.53
N SER A 144 3.06 -5.37 -13.35
CA SER A 144 4.05 -4.62 -14.13
C SER A 144 4.81 -3.62 -13.28
N LYS A 145 4.15 -2.99 -12.29
CA LYS A 145 4.76 -2.01 -11.37
C LYS A 145 5.53 -2.62 -10.20
N VAL A 146 5.39 -3.93 -9.94
CA VAL A 146 6.07 -4.55 -8.81
C VAL A 146 7.59 -4.38 -8.97
N GLN A 147 8.22 -3.76 -7.98
CA GLN A 147 9.67 -3.70 -7.89
C GLN A 147 10.14 -4.85 -7.03
N VAL A 148 10.80 -5.80 -7.69
CA VAL A 148 11.46 -6.91 -7.01
C VAL A 148 12.69 -6.35 -6.32
N ARG A 149 12.69 -6.35 -4.99
CA ARG A 149 13.87 -6.06 -4.19
C ARG A 149 14.59 -7.36 -3.88
N MET A 150 15.92 -7.30 -3.88
CA MET A 150 16.73 -8.46 -3.52
C MET A 150 16.46 -8.84 -2.05
N PRO A 151 16.46 -10.13 -1.68
CA PRO A 151 16.25 -10.57 -0.30
C PRO A 151 17.17 -9.85 0.70
N GLU A 152 18.42 -9.59 0.33
CA GLU A 152 19.39 -8.83 1.14
C GLU A 152 18.93 -7.39 1.42
N GLU A 153 18.27 -6.72 0.47
CA GLU A 153 17.74 -5.36 0.66
C GLU A 153 16.53 -5.36 1.61
N VAL A 154 15.74 -6.44 1.59
CA VAL A 154 14.60 -6.62 2.49
C VAL A 154 15.11 -6.85 3.91
N GLU A 155 16.09 -7.74 4.12
CA GLU A 155 16.71 -7.98 5.43
C GLU A 155 17.40 -6.74 5.98
N ALA A 156 18.12 -5.98 5.15
CA ALA A 156 18.76 -4.73 5.56
C ALA A 156 17.73 -3.67 6.01
N MET A 157 16.59 -3.59 5.34
CA MET A 157 15.52 -2.65 5.72
C MET A 157 14.77 -3.10 6.97
N GLU A 158 14.55 -4.41 7.16
CA GLU A 158 13.98 -4.95 8.39
C GLU A 158 14.89 -4.74 9.59
N MET A 159 16.21 -4.90 9.42
CA MET A 159 17.24 -4.54 10.39
C MET A 159 17.17 -3.05 10.73
N GLN A 160 17.12 -2.17 9.72
CA GLN A 160 16.98 -0.72 9.94
C GLN A 160 15.70 -0.35 10.69
N ARG A 161 14.56 -0.97 10.36
CA ARG A 161 13.30 -0.76 11.08
C ARG A 161 13.37 -1.23 12.53
N ARG A 162 14.04 -2.36 12.80
CA ARG A 162 14.27 -2.85 14.16
C ARG A 162 15.16 -1.90 14.94
N GLU A 163 16.27 -1.47 14.36
CA GLU A 163 17.18 -0.51 14.99
C GLU A 163 16.47 0.83 15.28
N GLU A 164 15.64 1.32 14.36
CA GLU A 164 14.88 2.56 14.56
C GLU A 164 13.81 2.40 15.66
N ALA A 165 13.10 1.28 15.69
CA ALA A 165 12.15 0.95 16.75
C ALA A 165 12.83 0.81 18.12
N GLU A 166 14.02 0.19 18.16
CA GLU A 166 14.84 0.07 19.37
C GLU A 166 15.35 1.43 19.83
N ARG A 167 15.81 2.30 18.92
CA ARG A 167 16.21 3.68 19.24
C ARG A 167 15.04 4.50 19.79
N LEU A 168 13.86 4.38 19.18
CA LEU A 168 12.63 5.03 19.67
C LEU A 168 12.23 4.53 21.06
N ALA A 169 12.29 3.22 21.28
CA ALA A 169 12.01 2.63 22.59
C ALA A 169 13.05 3.06 23.65
N GLN A 170 14.32 3.16 23.28
CA GLN A 170 15.39 3.61 24.16
C GLN A 170 15.27 5.11 24.49
N MET A 171 14.91 5.95 23.52
CA MET A 171 14.60 7.37 23.75
C MET A 171 13.40 7.54 24.69
N GLN A 172 12.34 6.75 24.55
CA GLN A 172 11.20 6.77 25.46
C GLN A 172 11.57 6.30 26.89
N GLN A 173 12.47 5.32 27.02
CA GLN A 173 12.95 4.89 28.35
C GLN A 173 13.82 5.94 29.02
N LEU A 174 14.69 6.62 28.26
CA LEU A 174 15.53 7.70 28.77
C LEU A 174 14.69 8.93 29.17
N SER A 175 13.67 9.29 28.37
CA SER A 175 12.76 10.38 28.75
C SER A 175 11.98 10.10 30.03
N HIS A 176 11.60 8.84 30.27
CA HIS A 176 10.96 8.44 31.53
C HIS A 176 11.92 8.44 32.72
N GLN A 177 13.21 8.12 32.52
CA GLN A 177 14.22 8.19 33.59
C GLN A 177 14.61 9.62 33.95
N ASP A 178 14.70 10.53 32.97
CA ASP A 178 15.01 11.93 33.21
C ASP A 178 13.87 12.66 33.95
N ASP A 179 12.60 12.34 33.64
CA ASP A 179 11.46 12.88 34.39
C ASP A 179 11.41 12.34 35.84
N ASP A 180 11.60 11.04 36.07
CA ASP A 180 11.59 10.48 37.43
C ASP A 180 12.79 10.96 38.27
N THR A 181 13.96 11.14 37.67
CA THR A 181 15.16 11.63 38.38
C THR A 181 15.15 13.13 38.60
N ALA A 182 14.64 13.94 37.65
CA ALA A 182 14.47 15.38 37.83
C ALA A 182 13.38 15.69 38.87
N VAL A 183 12.25 14.97 38.84
CA VAL A 183 11.18 15.13 39.85
C VAL A 183 11.66 14.66 41.23
N ALA A 184 12.45 13.58 41.33
CA ALA A 184 13.01 13.14 42.61
C ALA A 184 14.11 14.07 43.15
N ALA A 185 14.95 14.63 42.28
CA ALA A 185 16.01 15.57 42.65
C ALA A 185 15.46 16.95 43.07
N ASP A 186 14.43 17.45 42.38
CA ASP A 186 13.81 18.74 42.69
C ASP A 186 12.95 18.66 43.96
N LEU A 187 12.30 17.50 44.21
CA LEU A 187 11.61 17.23 45.48
C LEU A 187 12.61 17.12 46.66
N ALA A 188 13.79 16.53 46.44
CA ALA A 188 14.86 16.42 47.43
C ALA A 188 15.58 17.76 47.71
N ALA A 189 15.59 18.69 46.75
CA ALA A 189 16.16 20.03 46.92
C ALA A 189 15.18 21.01 47.61
N GLN A 190 13.87 20.88 47.38
CA GLN A 190 12.86 21.76 47.96
C GLN A 190 12.44 21.38 49.39
N THR A 191 12.60 20.12 49.80
CA THR A 191 12.33 19.68 51.17
C THR A 191 13.62 19.18 51.82
N GLY A 192 14.26 20.03 52.62
CA GLY A 192 15.46 19.69 53.41
C GLY A 192 15.26 18.59 54.47
N GLU A 193 14.21 17.79 54.36
CA GLU A 193 13.92 16.65 55.22
C GLU A 193 14.43 15.37 54.55
N ARG A 194 15.66 14.96 54.93
CA ARG A 194 16.06 13.57 54.76
C ARG A 194 15.01 12.69 55.44
N LYS A 195 14.21 11.96 54.65
CA LYS A 195 13.31 10.92 55.16
C LYS A 195 14.15 9.87 55.89
N ILE A 196 14.21 9.95 57.21
CA ILE A 196 14.97 9.02 58.05
C ILE A 196 14.34 7.64 57.91
N GLY A 197 15.12 6.69 57.39
CA GLY A 197 14.67 5.33 57.17
C GLY A 197 14.36 4.63 58.49
N ARG A 198 13.39 3.70 58.47
CA ARG A 198 12.90 3.00 59.69
C ARG A 198 14.00 2.28 60.50
N ASN A 199 15.13 1.92 59.86
CA ASN A 199 16.28 1.27 60.51
C ASN A 199 17.47 2.20 60.79
N ASP A 200 17.40 3.47 60.39
CA ASP A 200 18.49 4.44 60.54
C ASP A 200 18.69 4.83 62.01
N PRO A 201 19.86 5.40 62.38
CA PRO A 201 20.09 5.91 63.73
C PRO A 201 19.05 6.98 64.08
N CYS A 202 18.45 6.87 65.26
CA CYS A 202 17.42 7.82 65.68
C CYS A 202 18.04 9.21 65.93
N PRO A 203 17.48 10.30 65.38
CA PRO A 203 18.09 11.64 65.43
C PRO A 203 18.12 12.27 66.82
N CYS A 204 17.46 11.67 67.81
CA CYS A 204 17.48 12.12 69.21
C CYS A 204 18.80 11.81 69.95
N GLY A 205 19.79 11.20 69.29
CA GLY A 205 21.10 10.91 69.87
C GLY A 205 21.12 9.70 70.82
N SER A 206 20.04 8.92 70.91
CA SER A 206 19.93 7.78 71.83
C SER A 206 20.75 6.54 71.46
N GLY A 207 21.42 6.55 70.30
CA GLY A 207 22.19 5.42 69.78
C GLY A 207 21.36 4.22 69.27
N LYS A 208 20.02 4.28 69.34
CA LYS A 208 19.11 3.20 68.90
C LYS A 208 18.58 3.46 67.48
N LYS A 209 18.16 2.39 66.78
CA LYS A 209 17.49 2.50 65.45
C LYS A 209 16.12 3.18 65.57
N TYR A 210 15.72 3.96 64.57
CA TYR A 210 14.52 4.80 64.60
C TYR A 210 13.25 4.02 65.00
N LYS A 211 13.00 2.83 64.42
CA LYS A 211 11.85 1.96 64.77
C LYS A 211 11.80 1.47 66.22
N GLN A 212 12.93 1.49 66.94
CA GLN A 212 13.02 1.06 68.34
C GLN A 212 13.00 2.23 69.32
N CYS A 213 12.90 3.45 68.81
CA CYS A 213 12.84 4.68 69.58
C CYS A 213 11.60 5.48 69.15
N HIS A 214 11.76 6.60 68.44
CA HIS A 214 10.66 7.48 68.06
C HIS A 214 9.74 6.93 66.97
N GLY A 215 10.19 5.94 66.20
CA GLY A 215 9.38 5.23 65.20
C GLY A 215 8.75 3.94 65.72
N ARG A 216 8.67 3.75 67.05
CA ARG A 216 8.07 2.57 67.68
C ARG A 216 6.56 2.72 67.67
N LEU A 217 5.90 1.97 66.79
CA LEU A 217 4.45 1.83 66.79
C LEU A 217 4.07 0.93 67.97
N SER A 218 3.22 1.44 68.87
CA SER A 218 2.59 0.64 69.92
C SER A 218 1.44 -0.19 69.34
#